data_AF-A0A015JY45-F1
#
_entry.id   AF-A0A015JY45-F1
#
_cell.length_a   1.000
_cell.length_b   1.000
_cell.length_c   1.000
_cell.angle_alpha   90.00
_cell.angle_beta   90.00
_cell.angle_gamma   90.00
#
_symmetry.space_group_name_H-M   'P 1'
#
loop_
_entity.id
_entity.type
_entity.pdbx_description
1 polymer ?
#
loop_
_entity_poly.entity_id
_entity_poly.type
_entity_poly.pdbx_seq_one_letter_code
_entity_poly.pdbx_strand_id
1 'polypeptide(L)'
;MNFVEAGRITDEEKNTLSTIRNFLGKDATNNFIVVFSKADPERVKDKQIDWNKIEILRSFIKQIGYRWCVSPMHPYFFEAERETNEKRLMEIKELITHIQVLYTTRQFEENRKEQERLKKKAEEEERRKNEEYENKLKADAVRVQQEKFQEAQKILIELEYKRKREEQRREEERKREEQRREEERKRGEQRREEERKREEQRREEERKREERRREERRNEELRKEEEPGIIDSVMVGAVIGTVVGPGLGTMMGALVGLAIGVGRKIISNIMA
;
A
#
# COMPACT_ATOMS: atom_id res chain seq x y z
N MET A 1 36.83 13.50 -42.28
CA MET A 1 38.24 13.48 -41.81
C MET A 1 38.21 13.93 -40.38
N ASN A 2 38.69 13.12 -39.44
CA ASN A 2 38.62 13.44 -38.01
C ASN A 2 40.03 13.78 -37.52
N PHE A 3 40.13 14.84 -36.74
CA PHE A 3 41.37 15.31 -36.14
C PHE A 3 41.39 14.98 -34.65
N VAL A 4 42.52 14.49 -34.16
CA VAL A 4 42.79 14.14 -32.76
C VAL A 4 44.11 14.83 -32.37
N GLU A 5 44.23 15.37 -31.16
CA GLU A 5 45.47 16.04 -30.74
C GLU A 5 46.61 15.03 -30.52
N ALA A 6 47.79 15.30 -31.07
CA ALA A 6 48.94 14.42 -30.92
C ALA A 6 49.37 14.28 -29.44
N GLY A 7 49.01 13.17 -28.80
CA GLY A 7 49.41 12.82 -27.43
C GLY A 7 48.38 13.14 -26.33
N ARG A 8 47.16 13.56 -26.69
CA ARG A 8 46.01 13.64 -25.77
C ARG A 8 44.79 12.99 -26.41
N ILE A 9 44.01 12.27 -25.60
CA ILE A 9 42.66 11.81 -25.97
C ILE A 9 41.75 11.99 -24.75
N THR A 10 40.79 12.91 -24.82
CA THR A 10 39.75 13.07 -23.79
C THR A 10 38.66 12.01 -23.94
N ASP A 11 37.84 11.80 -22.91
CA ASP A 11 36.66 10.93 -23.01
C ASP A 11 35.61 11.46 -24.00
N GLU A 12 35.65 12.75 -24.32
CA GLU A 12 34.81 13.38 -25.35
C GLU A 12 35.25 12.92 -26.76
N GLU A 13 36.56 12.84 -27.01
CA GLU A 13 37.11 12.30 -28.26
C GLU A 13 36.80 10.80 -28.41
N LYS A 14 36.81 10.04 -27.31
CA LYS A 14 36.35 8.63 -27.30
C LYS A 14 34.88 8.53 -27.69
N ASN A 15 34.02 9.33 -27.06
CA ASN A 15 32.58 9.35 -27.34
C ASN A 15 32.27 9.85 -28.78
N THR A 16 33.08 10.77 -29.29
CA THR A 16 32.99 11.28 -30.66
C THR A 16 33.22 10.18 -31.70
N LEU A 17 34.20 9.29 -31.48
CA LEU A 17 34.44 8.15 -32.38
C LEU A 17 33.28 7.16 -32.41
N SER A 18 32.68 6.82 -31.26
CA SER A 18 31.46 6.00 -31.21
C SER A 18 30.26 6.69 -31.87
N THR A 19 30.10 8.00 -31.65
CA THR A 19 29.04 8.82 -32.25
C THR A 19 29.13 8.82 -33.78
N ILE A 20 30.32 9.05 -34.34
CA ILE A 20 30.54 9.09 -35.80
C ILE A 20 30.39 7.70 -36.42
N ARG A 21 30.87 6.64 -35.77
CA ARG A 21 30.67 5.25 -36.24
C ARG A 21 29.20 4.82 -36.19
N ASN A 22 28.42 5.34 -35.25
CA ASN A 22 26.99 5.08 -35.20
C ASN A 22 26.28 5.87 -36.31
N PHE A 23 26.55 7.18 -36.43
CA PHE A 23 25.93 8.09 -37.41
C PHE A 23 26.16 7.69 -38.87
N LEU A 24 27.39 7.34 -39.24
CA LEU A 24 27.73 6.89 -40.60
C LEU A 24 27.58 5.37 -40.81
N GLY A 25 27.20 4.63 -39.75
CA GLY A 25 27.12 3.19 -39.79
C GLY A 25 28.48 2.47 -39.74
N LYS A 26 28.42 1.14 -39.57
CA LYS A 26 29.62 0.31 -39.41
C LYS A 26 30.49 0.31 -40.68
N ASP A 27 29.87 0.30 -41.86
CA ASP A 27 30.56 0.14 -43.14
C ASP A 27 31.41 1.37 -43.52
N ALA A 28 31.12 2.54 -42.92
CA ALA A 28 31.92 3.75 -43.09
C ALA A 28 33.38 3.58 -42.62
N THR A 29 33.70 2.59 -41.78
CA THR A 29 35.09 2.38 -41.33
C THR A 29 36.06 2.03 -42.47
N ASN A 30 35.55 1.56 -43.61
CA ASN A 30 36.35 1.35 -44.82
C ASN A 30 36.83 2.67 -45.47
N ASN A 31 36.21 3.80 -45.13
CA ASN A 31 36.50 5.13 -45.70
C ASN A 31 37.17 6.10 -44.72
N PHE A 32 37.38 5.69 -43.47
CA PHE A 32 38.04 6.55 -42.50
C PHE A 32 39.56 6.54 -42.67
N ILE A 33 40.13 7.75 -42.58
CA ILE A 33 41.53 8.05 -42.31
C ILE A 33 41.53 8.96 -41.07
N VAL A 34 42.36 8.63 -40.07
CA VAL A 34 42.58 9.46 -38.89
C VAL A 34 43.84 10.29 -39.08
N VAL A 35 43.78 11.60 -38.82
CA VAL A 35 44.98 12.45 -38.86
C VAL A 35 45.17 13.12 -37.50
N PHE A 36 46.28 12.80 -36.85
CA PHE A 36 46.69 13.44 -35.61
C PHE A 36 47.21 14.84 -35.94
N SER A 37 46.49 15.87 -35.51
CA SER A 37 46.85 17.26 -35.75
C SER A 37 47.72 17.82 -34.63
N LYS A 38 48.32 18.98 -34.88
CA LYS A 38 49.25 19.65 -33.96
C LYS A 38 50.46 18.81 -33.54
N ALA A 39 50.89 17.88 -34.40
CA ALA A 39 52.10 17.13 -34.13
C ALA A 39 53.34 18.06 -34.18
N ASP A 40 54.25 17.87 -33.22
CA ASP A 40 55.57 18.50 -33.18
C ASP A 40 56.50 17.98 -34.30
N PRO A 41 57.59 18.70 -34.65
CA PRO A 41 58.44 18.32 -35.79
C PRO A 41 59.02 16.90 -35.72
N GLU A 42 59.35 16.40 -34.53
CA GLU A 42 59.91 15.05 -34.35
C GLU A 42 58.86 13.98 -34.65
N ARG A 43 57.63 14.14 -34.12
CA ARG A 43 56.51 13.25 -34.46
C ARG A 43 56.05 13.38 -35.90
N VAL A 44 56.09 14.58 -36.49
CA VAL A 44 55.78 14.77 -37.92
C VAL A 44 56.81 14.07 -38.80
N LYS A 45 58.10 14.07 -38.43
CA LYS A 45 59.19 13.42 -39.16
C LYS A 45 59.17 11.89 -39.08
N ASP A 46 59.08 11.33 -37.87
CA ASP A 46 59.26 9.90 -37.64
C ASP A 46 57.96 9.14 -37.30
N LYS A 47 56.80 9.81 -37.40
CA LYS A 47 55.47 9.23 -37.11
C LYS A 47 55.33 8.65 -35.69
N GLN A 48 56.09 9.18 -34.73
CA GLN A 48 56.11 8.66 -33.36
C GLN A 48 54.79 8.93 -32.64
N ILE A 49 54.09 7.86 -32.24
CA ILE A 49 52.86 7.89 -31.44
C ILE A 49 52.97 6.86 -30.33
N ASP A 50 52.72 7.29 -29.09
CA ASP A 50 52.65 6.40 -27.93
C ASP A 50 51.30 5.65 -27.90
N TRP A 51 51.25 4.54 -28.63
CA TRP A 51 50.08 3.68 -28.76
C TRP A 51 49.56 3.08 -27.44
N ASN A 52 50.36 3.10 -26.37
CA ASN A 52 49.96 2.58 -25.06
C ASN A 52 49.08 3.59 -24.30
N LYS A 53 49.22 4.88 -24.57
CA LYS A 53 48.36 5.93 -23.98
C LYS A 53 46.98 6.06 -24.65
N ILE A 54 46.74 5.34 -25.76
CA ILE A 54 45.59 5.57 -26.66
C ILE A 54 44.88 4.27 -27.10
N GLU A 55 44.76 3.28 -26.21
CA GLU A 55 44.26 1.92 -26.51
C GLU A 55 42.97 1.86 -27.35
N ILE A 56 41.93 2.63 -26.99
CA ILE A 56 40.67 2.65 -27.73
C ILE A 56 40.84 3.13 -29.18
N LEU A 57 41.72 4.11 -29.40
CA LEU A 57 42.08 4.56 -30.75
C LEU A 57 42.99 3.55 -31.45
N ARG A 58 43.93 2.90 -30.75
CA ARG A 58 44.73 1.78 -31.31
C ARG A 58 43.85 0.67 -31.89
N SER A 59 42.75 0.33 -31.21
CA SER A 59 41.75 -0.63 -31.69
C SER A 59 41.01 -0.13 -32.94
N PHE A 60 40.54 1.12 -32.93
CA PHE A 60 39.89 1.74 -34.09
C PHE A 60 40.83 1.88 -35.31
N ILE A 61 42.10 2.24 -35.09
CA ILE A 61 43.14 2.35 -36.12
C ILE A 61 43.38 0.98 -36.78
N LYS A 62 43.39 -0.10 -36.00
CA LYS A 62 43.42 -1.47 -36.53
C LYS A 62 42.16 -1.79 -37.34
N GLN A 63 40.97 -1.40 -36.88
CA GLN A 63 39.71 -1.61 -37.62
C GLN A 63 39.73 -0.89 -38.99
N ILE A 64 40.29 0.31 -39.08
CA ILE A 64 40.42 1.07 -40.34
C ILE A 64 41.66 0.68 -41.16
N GLY A 65 42.22 -0.52 -40.95
CA GLY A 65 43.34 -1.05 -41.74
C GLY A 65 44.63 -0.23 -41.61
N TYR A 66 44.86 0.37 -40.43
CA TYR A 66 46.00 1.26 -40.16
C TYR A 66 46.07 2.52 -41.05
N ARG A 67 44.94 2.99 -41.60
CA ARG A 67 44.84 4.27 -42.34
C ARG A 67 44.96 5.48 -41.40
N TRP A 68 46.18 5.91 -41.10
CA TRP A 68 46.43 7.13 -40.31
C TRP A 68 47.68 7.91 -40.72
N CYS A 69 47.70 9.21 -40.38
CA CYS A 69 48.86 10.07 -40.56
C CYS A 69 48.96 11.14 -39.45
N VAL A 70 49.99 11.97 -39.52
CA VAL A 70 50.26 13.12 -38.64
C VAL A 70 50.29 14.40 -39.47
N SER A 71 49.85 15.51 -38.88
CA SER A 71 49.83 16.84 -39.49
C SER A 71 50.41 17.87 -38.51
N PRO A 72 51.26 18.80 -38.98
CA PRO A 72 51.88 19.82 -38.12
C PRO A 72 50.85 20.82 -37.56
N MET A 73 51.25 21.58 -36.53
CA MET A 73 50.44 22.68 -35.98
C MET A 73 50.50 23.96 -36.81
N HIS A 74 51.62 24.21 -37.50
CA HIS A 74 51.91 25.46 -38.20
C HIS A 74 52.44 25.18 -39.61
N PRO A 75 52.26 26.12 -40.57
CA PRO A 75 52.97 26.06 -41.84
C PRO A 75 54.47 26.21 -41.58
N TYR A 76 55.25 25.23 -42.02
CA TYR A 76 56.69 25.25 -41.86
C TYR A 76 57.36 26.27 -42.77
N PHE A 77 58.28 27.06 -42.20
CA PHE A 77 58.99 28.12 -42.92
C PHE A 77 60.32 27.63 -43.53
N PHE A 78 60.90 26.54 -43.00
CA PHE A 78 62.17 25.99 -43.47
C PHE A 78 61.97 24.85 -44.48
N GLU A 79 62.94 24.66 -45.38
CA GLU A 79 62.82 23.77 -46.54
C GLU A 79 62.75 22.28 -46.17
N ALA A 80 63.62 21.80 -45.26
CA ALA A 80 63.60 20.41 -44.79
C ALA A 80 62.31 20.04 -44.01
N GLU A 81 61.72 21.01 -43.31
CA GLU A 81 60.42 20.83 -42.66
C GLU A 81 59.28 20.78 -43.69
N ARG A 82 59.37 21.58 -44.76
CA ARG A 82 58.43 21.53 -45.89
C ARG A 82 58.48 20.17 -46.58
N GLU A 83 59.66 19.66 -46.92
CA GLU A 83 59.82 18.31 -47.50
C GLU A 83 59.17 17.24 -46.61
N THR A 84 59.41 17.33 -45.29
CA THR A 84 58.82 16.42 -44.31
C THR A 84 57.28 16.47 -44.31
N ASN A 85 56.68 17.67 -44.42
CA ASN A 85 55.23 17.84 -44.52
C ASN A 85 54.67 17.39 -45.88
N GLU A 86 55.36 17.69 -46.98
CA GLU A 86 54.98 17.23 -48.33
C GLU A 86 54.97 15.69 -48.41
N LYS A 87 55.93 15.03 -47.76
CA LYS A 87 55.93 13.56 -47.58
C LYS A 87 54.69 13.07 -46.82
N ARG A 88 54.33 13.68 -45.68
CA ARG A 88 53.11 13.33 -44.93
C ARG A 88 51.83 13.57 -45.73
N LEU A 89 51.79 14.60 -46.57
CA LEU A 89 50.67 14.89 -47.49
C LEU A 89 50.59 13.87 -48.65
N MET A 90 51.72 13.43 -49.19
CA MET A 90 51.77 12.37 -50.20
C MET A 90 51.29 11.03 -49.63
N GLU A 91 51.73 10.67 -48.41
CA GLU A 91 51.21 9.49 -47.70
C GLU A 91 49.70 9.58 -47.45
N ILE A 92 49.14 10.76 -47.15
CA ILE A 92 47.67 10.93 -47.05
C ILE A 92 46.99 10.72 -48.42
N LYS A 93 47.57 11.19 -49.52
CA LYS A 93 47.04 10.91 -50.88
C LYS A 93 47.07 9.40 -51.18
N GLU A 94 48.14 8.69 -50.83
CA GLU A 94 48.23 7.24 -50.96
C GLU A 94 47.17 6.53 -50.12
N LEU A 95 46.95 6.94 -48.87
CA LEU A 95 45.88 6.37 -48.03
C LEU A 95 44.47 6.60 -48.64
N ILE A 96 44.27 7.67 -49.41
CA ILE A 96 43.02 7.94 -50.14
C ILE A 96 42.90 7.05 -51.39
N THR A 97 43.96 6.90 -52.20
CA THR A 97 43.90 6.10 -53.44
C THR A 97 43.72 4.60 -53.17
N HIS A 98 44.08 4.11 -51.99
CA HIS A 98 43.85 2.73 -51.57
C HIS A 98 42.42 2.46 -51.02
N ILE A 99 41.52 3.45 -50.98
CA ILE A 99 40.11 3.25 -50.60
C ILE A 99 39.34 2.64 -51.78
N GLN A 100 39.23 1.30 -51.79
CA GLN A 100 38.61 0.52 -52.87
C GLN A 100 37.10 0.77 -53.06
N VAL A 101 36.37 1.16 -52.02
CA VAL A 101 34.92 1.36 -52.05
C VAL A 101 34.58 2.67 -51.35
N LEU A 102 34.22 3.69 -52.14
CA LEU A 102 33.81 5.00 -51.61
C LEU A 102 32.49 4.89 -50.84
N TYR A 103 32.39 5.61 -49.71
CA TYR A 103 31.17 5.70 -48.93
C TYR A 103 30.13 6.56 -49.66
N THR A 104 28.97 5.99 -49.94
CA THR A 104 27.94 6.59 -50.81
C THR A 104 26.78 7.21 -50.03
N THR A 105 26.11 8.19 -50.63
CA THR A 105 24.84 8.75 -50.13
C THR A 105 23.79 7.66 -49.88
N ARG A 106 23.76 6.62 -50.73
CA ARG A 106 22.90 5.45 -50.56
C ARG A 106 23.16 4.74 -49.23
N GLN A 107 24.42 4.43 -48.92
CA GLN A 107 24.78 3.79 -47.64
C GLN A 107 24.46 4.70 -46.46
N PHE A 108 24.63 6.01 -46.58
CA PHE A 108 24.22 6.96 -45.55
C PHE A 108 22.71 6.93 -45.30
N GLU A 109 21.89 6.94 -46.36
CA GLU A 109 20.43 6.82 -46.25
C GLU A 109 19.99 5.47 -45.68
N GLU A 110 20.61 4.37 -46.11
CA GLU A 110 20.33 3.01 -45.60
C GLU A 110 20.62 2.93 -44.09
N ASN A 111 21.77 3.45 -43.64
CA ASN A 111 22.10 3.52 -42.21
C ASN A 111 21.15 4.43 -41.43
N ARG A 112 20.73 5.58 -41.99
CA ARG A 112 19.77 6.48 -41.33
C ARG A 112 18.38 5.85 -41.21
N LYS A 113 17.92 5.14 -42.25
CA LYS A 113 16.64 4.37 -42.25
C LYS A 113 16.70 3.23 -41.23
N GLU A 114 17.83 2.54 -41.10
CA GLU A 114 18.02 1.49 -40.10
C GLU A 114 18.04 2.04 -38.66
N GLN A 115 18.70 3.16 -38.40
CA GLN A 115 18.62 3.83 -37.09
C GLN A 115 17.18 4.20 -36.71
N GLU A 116 16.43 4.78 -37.67
CA GLU A 116 15.03 5.15 -37.46
C GLU A 116 14.14 3.92 -37.18
N ARG A 117 14.39 2.81 -37.89
CA ARG A 117 13.70 1.52 -37.68
C ARG A 117 14.04 0.91 -36.31
N LEU A 118 15.30 0.95 -35.89
CA LEU A 118 15.74 0.46 -34.59
C LEU A 118 15.14 1.29 -33.45
N LYS A 119 15.10 2.62 -33.59
CA LYS A 119 14.44 3.52 -32.65
C LYS A 119 12.95 3.20 -32.53
N LYS A 120 12.22 3.13 -33.64
CA LYS A 120 10.78 2.79 -33.66
C LYS A 120 10.48 1.43 -33.02
N LYS A 121 11.37 0.44 -33.22
CA LYS A 121 11.25 -0.88 -32.56
C LYS A 121 11.47 -0.81 -31.05
N ALA A 122 12.46 -0.03 -30.58
CA ALA A 122 12.69 0.16 -29.16
C ALA A 122 11.49 0.86 -28.49
N GLU A 123 10.96 1.92 -29.11
CA GLU A 123 9.77 2.64 -28.67
C GLU A 123 8.52 1.72 -28.62
N GLU A 124 8.34 0.84 -29.61
CA GLU A 124 7.25 -0.14 -29.63
C GLU A 124 7.40 -1.26 -28.59
N GLU A 125 8.62 -1.74 -28.36
CA GLU A 125 8.92 -2.75 -27.33
C GLU A 125 8.74 -2.18 -25.92
N GLU A 126 9.16 -0.94 -25.69
CA GLU A 126 8.93 -0.19 -24.45
C GLU A 126 7.44 0.05 -24.22
N ARG A 127 6.71 0.52 -25.24
CA ARG A 127 5.26 0.72 -25.15
C ARG A 127 4.54 -0.58 -24.80
N ARG A 128 4.88 -1.69 -25.47
CA ARG A 128 4.35 -3.02 -25.14
C ARG A 128 4.65 -3.44 -23.71
N LYS A 129 5.87 -3.24 -23.21
CA LYS A 129 6.25 -3.56 -21.83
C LYS A 129 5.43 -2.75 -20.82
N ASN A 130 5.16 -1.47 -21.11
CA ASN A 130 4.29 -0.64 -20.27
C ASN A 130 2.81 -1.08 -20.35
N GLU A 131 2.28 -1.36 -21.54
CA GLU A 131 0.93 -1.91 -21.74
C GLU A 131 0.74 -3.24 -20.97
N GLU A 132 1.70 -4.17 -21.06
CA GLU A 132 1.68 -5.44 -20.33
C GLU A 132 1.81 -5.26 -18.81
N TYR A 133 2.53 -4.24 -18.33
CA TYR A 133 2.65 -3.91 -16.90
C TYR A 133 1.37 -3.26 -16.35
N GLU A 134 0.82 -2.26 -17.05
CA GLU A 134 -0.44 -1.62 -16.69
C GLU A 134 -1.60 -2.61 -16.64
N ASN A 135 -1.68 -3.54 -17.59
CA ASN A 135 -2.75 -4.53 -17.64
C ASN A 135 -2.65 -5.54 -16.48
N LYS A 136 -1.44 -5.91 -16.04
CA LYS A 136 -1.24 -6.68 -14.81
C LYS A 136 -1.70 -5.90 -13.58
N LEU A 137 -1.27 -4.64 -13.44
CA LEU A 137 -1.66 -3.78 -12.31
C LEU A 137 -3.19 -3.58 -12.22
N LYS A 138 -3.86 -3.41 -13.36
CA LYS A 138 -5.33 -3.34 -13.45
C LYS A 138 -5.99 -4.67 -13.04
N ALA A 139 -5.47 -5.81 -13.50
CA ALA A 139 -5.98 -7.13 -13.15
C ALA A 139 -5.79 -7.47 -11.66
N ASP A 140 -4.62 -7.17 -11.08
CA ASP A 140 -4.35 -7.35 -9.66
C ASP A 140 -5.24 -6.45 -8.79
N ALA A 141 -5.45 -5.18 -9.19
CA ALA A 141 -6.36 -4.27 -8.49
C ALA A 141 -7.81 -4.77 -8.51
N VAL A 142 -8.29 -5.30 -9.64
CA VAL A 142 -9.62 -5.93 -9.75
C VAL A 142 -9.72 -7.16 -8.85
N ARG A 143 -8.71 -8.05 -8.87
CA ARG A 143 -8.69 -9.25 -8.01
C ARG A 143 -8.77 -8.88 -6.52
N VAL A 144 -7.93 -7.94 -6.06
CA VAL A 144 -7.92 -7.50 -4.65
C VAL A 144 -9.23 -6.84 -4.23
N GLN A 145 -9.91 -6.10 -5.11
CA GLN A 145 -11.25 -5.57 -4.83
C GLN A 145 -12.31 -6.68 -4.74
N GLN A 146 -12.24 -7.67 -5.64
CA GLN A 146 -13.19 -8.79 -5.67
C GLN A 146 -13.01 -9.73 -4.48
N GLU A 147 -11.77 -9.99 -4.06
CA GLU A 147 -11.43 -10.74 -2.83
C GLU A 147 -12.00 -10.03 -1.59
N LYS A 148 -11.76 -8.72 -1.43
CA LYS A 148 -12.31 -7.91 -0.32
C LYS A 148 -13.84 -7.88 -0.31
N PHE A 149 -14.47 -7.81 -1.49
CA PHE A 149 -15.94 -7.85 -1.60
C PHE A 149 -16.51 -9.21 -1.17
N GLN A 150 -15.89 -10.32 -1.58
CA GLN A 150 -16.27 -11.66 -1.12
C GLN A 150 -16.05 -11.86 0.38
N GLU A 151 -14.97 -11.32 0.93
CA GLU A 151 -14.69 -11.37 2.38
C GLU A 151 -15.72 -10.56 3.18
N ALA A 152 -16.05 -9.34 2.73
CA ALA A 152 -17.12 -8.54 3.32
C ALA A 152 -18.49 -9.23 3.26
N GLN A 153 -18.81 -9.93 2.16
CA GLN A 153 -20.03 -10.74 2.07
C GLN A 153 -20.04 -11.91 3.07
N LYS A 154 -18.93 -12.64 3.23
CA LYS A 154 -18.82 -13.72 4.23
C LYS A 154 -19.03 -13.20 5.65
N ILE A 155 -18.40 -12.07 6.00
CA ILE A 155 -18.55 -11.41 7.31
C ILE A 155 -20.01 -10.99 7.54
N LEU A 156 -20.67 -10.42 6.53
CA LEU A 156 -22.08 -10.01 6.63
C LEU A 156 -23.01 -11.22 6.89
N ILE A 157 -22.82 -12.32 6.17
CA ILE A 157 -23.59 -13.57 6.35
C ILE A 157 -23.36 -14.15 7.75
N GLU A 158 -22.12 -14.14 8.25
CA GLU A 158 -21.80 -14.63 9.60
C GLU A 158 -22.43 -13.74 10.70
N LEU A 159 -22.43 -12.41 10.50
CA LEU A 159 -23.10 -11.47 11.41
C LEU A 159 -24.62 -11.64 11.41
N GLU A 160 -25.25 -11.87 10.26
CA GLU A 160 -26.67 -12.22 10.20
C GLU A 160 -26.99 -13.53 10.93
N TYR A 161 -26.16 -14.57 10.74
CA TYR A 161 -26.35 -15.85 11.42
C TYR A 161 -26.19 -15.71 12.93
N LYS A 162 -25.17 -14.97 13.40
CA LYS A 162 -24.97 -14.64 14.82
C LYS A 162 -26.17 -13.88 15.39
N ARG A 163 -26.68 -12.85 14.69
CA ARG A 163 -27.88 -12.10 15.09
C ARG A 163 -29.10 -13.00 15.24
N LYS A 164 -29.43 -13.81 14.20
CA LYS A 164 -30.59 -14.73 14.23
C LYS A 164 -30.49 -15.72 15.38
N ARG A 165 -29.30 -16.26 15.65
CA ARG A 165 -29.05 -17.18 16.77
C ARG A 165 -29.14 -16.51 18.15
N GLU A 166 -28.74 -15.25 18.27
CA GLU A 166 -28.90 -14.49 19.51
C GLU A 166 -30.37 -14.10 19.76
N GLU A 167 -31.09 -13.71 18.70
CA GLU A 167 -32.51 -13.38 18.73
C GLU A 167 -33.35 -14.60 19.15
N GLN A 168 -33.08 -15.78 18.58
CA GLN A 168 -33.66 -17.06 19.02
C GLN A 168 -33.38 -17.35 20.51
N ARG A 169 -32.13 -17.15 20.98
CA ARG A 169 -31.80 -17.34 22.41
C ARG A 169 -32.58 -16.38 23.32
N ARG A 170 -32.71 -15.11 22.94
CA ARG A 170 -33.49 -14.11 23.68
C ARG A 170 -34.99 -14.45 23.69
N GLU A 171 -35.51 -15.04 22.62
CA GLU A 171 -36.91 -15.51 22.55
C GLU A 171 -37.15 -16.76 23.41
N GLU A 172 -36.24 -17.74 23.39
CA GLU A 172 -36.26 -18.88 24.31
C GLU A 172 -36.18 -18.44 25.77
N GLU A 173 -35.31 -17.50 26.10
CA GLU A 173 -35.13 -16.98 27.45
C GLU A 173 -36.40 -16.28 27.96
N ARG A 174 -37.05 -15.46 27.13
CA ARG A 174 -38.37 -14.87 27.41
C ARG A 174 -39.44 -15.93 27.67
N LYS A 175 -39.54 -16.97 26.82
CA LYS A 175 -40.51 -18.06 26.99
C LYS A 175 -40.28 -18.84 28.30
N ARG A 176 -39.02 -19.10 28.66
CA ARG A 176 -38.66 -19.74 29.94
C ARG A 176 -38.96 -18.85 31.15
N GLU A 177 -38.79 -17.53 31.03
CA GLU A 177 -39.14 -16.59 32.09
C GLU A 177 -40.67 -16.47 32.27
N GLU A 178 -41.42 -16.41 31.16
CA GLU A 178 -42.88 -16.38 31.16
C GLU A 178 -43.48 -17.64 31.77
N GLN A 179 -42.97 -18.83 31.41
CA GLN A 179 -43.34 -20.10 32.04
C GLN A 179 -43.08 -20.10 33.56
N ARG A 180 -41.92 -19.58 34.01
CA ARG A 180 -41.61 -19.45 35.45
C ARG A 180 -42.59 -18.53 36.17
N ARG A 181 -42.90 -17.37 35.58
CA ARG A 181 -43.89 -16.42 36.12
C ARG A 181 -45.29 -17.02 36.19
N GLU A 182 -45.67 -17.88 35.24
CA GLU A 182 -46.95 -18.58 35.23
C GLU A 182 -47.02 -19.71 36.27
N GLU A 183 -45.96 -20.51 36.42
CA GLU A 183 -45.82 -21.48 37.51
C GLU A 183 -45.88 -20.81 38.89
N GLU A 184 -45.19 -19.68 39.06
CA GLU A 184 -45.16 -18.95 40.32
C GLU A 184 -46.54 -18.36 40.68
N ARG A 185 -47.29 -17.85 39.68
CA ARG A 185 -48.70 -17.47 39.85
C ARG A 185 -49.55 -18.64 40.31
N LYS A 186 -49.49 -19.79 39.62
CA LYS A 186 -50.25 -21.00 39.96
C LYS A 186 -49.95 -21.51 41.37
N ARG A 187 -48.67 -21.52 41.77
CA ARG A 187 -48.24 -21.88 43.14
C ARG A 187 -48.73 -20.84 44.17
N GLY A 188 -48.75 -19.56 43.82
CA GLY A 188 -49.29 -18.49 44.66
C GLY A 188 -50.82 -18.57 44.85
N GLU A 189 -51.55 -18.94 43.79
CA GLU A 189 -53.00 -19.18 43.83
C GLU A 189 -53.34 -20.41 44.67
N GLN A 190 -52.63 -21.53 44.48
CA GLN A 190 -52.76 -22.74 45.32
C GLN A 190 -52.53 -22.43 46.81
N ARG A 191 -51.48 -21.67 47.14
CA ARG A 191 -51.23 -21.24 48.53
C ARG A 191 -52.37 -20.41 49.11
N ARG A 192 -52.93 -19.47 48.34
CA ARG A 192 -54.10 -18.67 48.76
C ARG A 192 -55.35 -19.51 48.94
N GLU A 193 -55.53 -20.56 48.14
CA GLU A 193 -56.65 -21.49 48.27
C GLU A 193 -56.51 -22.41 49.48
N GLU A 194 -55.31 -22.93 49.76
CA GLU A 194 -55.00 -23.64 51.00
C GLU A 194 -55.18 -22.74 52.23
N GLU A 195 -54.71 -21.49 52.18
CA GLU A 195 -54.83 -20.53 53.27
C GLU A 195 -56.30 -20.19 53.56
N ARG A 196 -57.12 -19.95 52.52
CA ARG A 196 -58.58 -19.81 52.66
C ARG A 196 -59.23 -21.03 53.31
N LYS A 197 -58.90 -22.24 52.87
CA LYS A 197 -59.43 -23.49 53.45
C LYS A 197 -59.03 -23.65 54.92
N ARG A 198 -57.81 -23.27 55.30
CA ARG A 198 -57.35 -23.26 56.70
C ARG A 198 -58.03 -22.18 57.54
N GLU A 199 -58.27 -21.00 56.97
CA GLU A 199 -59.01 -19.91 57.63
C GLU A 199 -60.49 -20.29 57.83
N GLU A 200 -61.11 -20.93 56.85
CA GLU A 200 -62.48 -21.44 56.91
C GLU A 200 -62.62 -22.57 57.93
N GLN A 201 -61.69 -23.54 57.93
CA GLN A 201 -61.59 -24.56 58.98
C GLN A 201 -61.40 -23.94 60.37
N ARG A 202 -60.53 -22.93 60.51
CA ARG A 202 -60.35 -22.20 61.78
C ARG A 202 -61.64 -21.51 62.23
N ARG A 203 -62.38 -20.87 61.32
CA ARG A 203 -63.69 -20.26 61.62
C ARG A 203 -64.74 -21.31 61.99
N GLU A 204 -64.69 -22.50 61.42
CA GLU A 204 -65.57 -23.61 61.79
C GLU A 204 -65.21 -24.21 63.16
N GLU A 205 -63.92 -24.41 63.45
CA GLU A 205 -63.43 -24.78 64.79
C GLU A 205 -63.76 -23.70 65.83
N GLU A 206 -63.61 -22.42 65.48
CA GLU A 206 -63.91 -21.29 66.36
C GLU A 206 -65.41 -21.22 66.65
N ARG A 207 -66.29 -21.39 65.65
CA ARG A 207 -67.73 -21.58 65.88
C ARG A 207 -68.02 -22.76 66.81
N LYS A 208 -67.42 -23.92 66.58
CA LYS A 208 -67.57 -25.12 67.45
C LYS A 208 -66.93 -24.95 68.83
N ARG A 209 -66.02 -23.99 69.03
CA ARG A 209 -65.49 -23.57 70.34
C ARG A 209 -66.36 -22.50 70.97
N GLU A 210 -67.01 -21.64 70.19
CA GLU A 210 -67.93 -20.63 70.69
C GLU A 210 -69.27 -21.24 71.10
N GLU A 211 -69.78 -22.25 70.37
CA GLU A 211 -70.91 -23.07 70.80
C GLU A 211 -70.60 -23.78 72.11
N ARG A 212 -69.45 -24.47 72.20
CA ARG A 212 -69.00 -25.08 73.47
C ARG A 212 -68.81 -24.05 74.57
N ARG A 213 -68.29 -22.85 74.30
CA ARG A 213 -68.21 -21.76 75.29
C ARG A 213 -69.57 -21.17 75.67
N ARG A 214 -70.58 -21.22 74.80
CA ARG A 214 -71.97 -20.82 75.10
C ARG A 214 -72.73 -21.92 75.86
N GLU A 215 -72.28 -23.17 75.74
CA GLU A 215 -72.73 -24.33 76.52
C GLU A 215 -72.06 -24.34 77.91
N GLU A 216 -70.73 -24.15 77.96
CA GLU A 216 -69.94 -23.93 79.18
C GLU A 216 -70.47 -22.72 79.97
N ARG A 217 -70.69 -21.55 79.34
CA ARG A 217 -71.28 -20.38 80.02
C ARG A 217 -72.67 -20.65 80.60
N ARG A 218 -73.50 -21.46 79.92
CA ARG A 218 -74.81 -21.88 80.46
C ARG A 218 -74.69 -22.83 81.66
N ASN A 219 -73.52 -23.45 81.83
CA ASN A 219 -73.13 -24.29 82.96
C ASN A 219 -72.38 -23.47 84.04
N GLU A 220 -71.78 -22.33 83.66
CA GLU A 220 -70.93 -21.46 84.47
C GLU A 220 -71.70 -20.28 85.09
N GLU A 221 -72.85 -19.89 84.54
CA GLU A 221 -73.86 -19.04 85.21
C GLU A 221 -74.39 -19.65 86.54
N LEU A 222 -74.07 -20.93 86.81
CA LEU A 222 -74.31 -21.59 88.11
C LEU A 222 -73.14 -21.44 89.11
N ARG A 223 -72.03 -20.77 88.76
CA ARG A 223 -70.88 -20.53 89.66
C ARG A 223 -70.41 -19.08 89.61
N LYS A 224 -70.50 -18.43 90.77
CA LYS A 224 -70.30 -16.99 90.97
C LYS A 224 -68.82 -16.62 91.21
N GLU A 225 -68.57 -15.33 91.00
CA GLU A 225 -67.73 -14.43 91.82
C GLU A 225 -66.18 -14.36 91.63
N GLU A 226 -65.72 -13.13 91.90
CA GLU A 226 -64.34 -12.60 92.10
C GLU A 226 -63.44 -12.22 90.88
N GLU A 227 -63.07 -10.93 90.91
CA GLU A 227 -62.05 -10.17 90.15
C GLU A 227 -60.89 -9.81 91.14
N PRO A 228 -59.81 -9.01 90.85
CA PRO A 228 -59.40 -8.30 89.63
C PRO A 228 -57.87 -8.40 89.27
N GLY A 229 -57.40 -7.64 88.25
CA GLY A 229 -56.20 -6.77 88.43
C GLY A 229 -55.04 -6.73 87.39
N ILE A 230 -54.75 -5.52 86.88
CA ILE A 230 -53.41 -4.88 86.63
C ILE A 230 -52.44 -5.59 85.64
N ILE A 231 -52.09 -5.10 84.43
CA ILE A 231 -51.46 -3.84 83.91
C ILE A 231 -49.91 -3.76 84.04
N ASP A 232 -49.19 -3.88 82.91
CA ASP A 232 -48.02 -3.09 82.44
C ASP A 232 -47.59 -3.60 81.03
N SER A 233 -47.11 -2.87 80.01
CA SER A 233 -46.09 -1.79 79.84
C SER A 233 -44.64 -2.34 79.86
N VAL A 234 -43.62 -1.93 79.07
CA VAL A 234 -43.28 -0.73 78.24
C VAL A 234 -42.44 -1.09 76.97
N MET A 235 -42.50 -0.19 75.95
CA MET A 235 -41.50 0.27 74.93
C MET A 235 -40.03 -0.26 74.97
N VAL A 236 -39.24 -0.40 73.88
CA VAL A 236 -38.37 0.58 73.12
C VAL A 236 -37.58 -0.23 72.05
N GLY A 237 -37.09 0.24 70.88
CA GLY A 237 -37.22 1.53 70.15
C GLY A 237 -35.97 1.94 69.31
N ALA A 238 -36.18 2.49 68.10
CA ALA A 238 -35.19 3.14 67.18
C ALA A 238 -34.05 2.24 66.61
N VAL A 239 -33.21 2.61 65.61
CA VAL A 239 -32.80 3.88 64.94
C VAL A 239 -32.61 3.61 63.42
N ILE A 240 -33.41 4.14 62.48
CA ILE A 240 -33.30 5.41 61.71
C ILE A 240 -31.91 5.73 61.10
N GLY A 241 -31.79 5.96 59.79
CA GLY A 241 -30.50 6.35 59.19
C GLY A 241 -30.44 6.61 57.67
N THR A 242 -31.23 7.53 57.13
CA THR A 242 -31.19 7.92 55.70
C THR A 242 -30.82 9.40 55.47
N VAL A 243 -29.64 9.67 54.89
CA VAL A 243 -29.19 10.99 54.37
C VAL A 243 -28.31 10.71 53.14
N VAL A 244 -28.80 10.86 51.90
CA VAL A 244 -28.68 12.04 50.99
C VAL A 244 -27.23 12.32 50.50
N GLY A 245 -27.05 12.48 49.18
CA GLY A 245 -25.77 12.84 48.51
C GLY A 245 -25.52 14.36 48.42
N PRO A 246 -24.88 14.94 47.37
CA PRO A 246 -24.39 14.36 46.10
C PRO A 246 -22.94 14.77 45.68
N GLY A 247 -22.43 14.28 44.53
CA GLY A 247 -21.42 15.00 43.71
C GLY A 247 -20.23 14.21 43.12
N LEU A 248 -20.11 14.23 41.78
CA LEU A 248 -18.89 14.15 40.91
C LEU A 248 -17.64 13.43 41.49
N GLY A 249 -17.19 12.25 41.02
CA GLY A 249 -16.66 11.94 39.66
C GLY A 249 -15.20 11.43 39.81
N THR A 250 -14.46 10.81 38.87
CA THR A 250 -14.58 10.32 37.46
C THR A 250 -13.64 9.07 37.34
N MET A 251 -13.16 8.46 36.22
CA MET A 251 -13.15 8.63 34.75
C MET A 251 -12.75 7.29 34.07
N MET A 252 -12.43 7.29 32.75
CA MET A 252 -11.77 6.23 31.92
C MET A 252 -12.49 4.87 31.70
N GLY A 253 -12.64 4.34 30.48
CA GLY A 253 -12.62 4.99 29.15
C GLY A 253 -11.75 4.32 28.06
N ALA A 254 -12.39 3.62 27.11
CA ALA A 254 -11.97 3.39 25.72
C ALA A 254 -13.16 2.76 24.95
N LEU A 255 -13.43 2.89 23.66
CA LEU A 255 -13.11 3.78 22.51
C LEU A 255 -13.29 2.92 21.25
N VAL A 256 -14.15 3.33 20.31
CA VAL A 256 -14.01 3.29 18.83
C VAL A 256 -15.39 3.27 18.20
N GLY A 257 -15.63 4.15 17.21
CA GLY A 257 -16.91 4.27 16.51
C GLY A 257 -17.10 5.61 15.79
N LEU A 258 -16.13 6.00 14.95
CA LEU A 258 -16.18 7.27 14.22
C LEU A 258 -17.22 7.25 13.09
N ALA A 259 -17.99 8.33 12.97
CA ALA A 259 -18.93 8.52 11.87
C ALA A 259 -18.22 9.03 10.60
N ILE A 260 -18.64 8.53 9.43
CA ILE A 260 -18.23 9.07 8.13
C ILE A 260 -19.33 10.01 7.62
N GLY A 261 -19.09 11.31 7.75
CA GLY A 261 -19.91 12.37 7.16
C GLY A 261 -19.61 12.60 5.67
N VAL A 262 -20.55 13.20 4.95
CA VAL A 262 -20.45 13.44 3.49
C VAL A 262 -19.40 14.52 3.18
N GLY A 263 -18.46 14.21 2.29
CA GLY A 263 -17.41 15.12 1.81
C GLY A 263 -17.37 15.29 0.30
N ARG A 264 -18.43 15.85 -0.33
CA ARG A 264 -18.48 16.09 -1.79
C ARG A 264 -18.32 17.57 -2.12
N LYS A 265 -17.07 18.04 -2.21
CA LYS A 265 -16.76 19.43 -2.63
C LYS A 265 -15.43 19.50 -3.40
N ILE A 266 -15.48 19.22 -4.70
CA ILE A 266 -14.46 19.70 -5.64
C ILE A 266 -14.90 21.09 -6.09
N ILE A 267 -13.95 22.04 -6.07
CA ILE A 267 -14.16 23.45 -6.41
C ILE A 267 -14.20 23.60 -7.93
N SER A 268 -15.06 24.49 -8.43
CA SER A 268 -15.06 24.90 -9.83
C SER A 268 -14.12 26.08 -10.08
N ASN A 269 -13.63 26.15 -11.32
CA ASN A 269 -13.23 27.37 -12.03
C ASN A 269 -11.90 28.04 -11.65
N ILE A 270 -11.01 28.21 -12.65
CA ILE A 270 -10.46 29.50 -13.15
C ILE A 270 -9.19 29.27 -14.00
N MET A 271 -9.03 30.09 -15.05
CA MET A 271 -7.89 30.19 -16.00
C MET A 271 -7.66 28.99 -16.95
N ALA A 272 -7.38 29.21 -18.24
CA ALA A 272 -7.39 30.45 -19.04
C ALA A 272 -7.71 30.14 -20.51
#